data_AF-F4XLT1-F1
#
_entry.id   AF-F4XLT1-F1
#
_cell.length_a   1.000
_cell.length_b   1.000
_cell.length_c   1.000
_cell.angle_alpha   90.00
_cell.angle_beta   90.00
_cell.angle_gamma   90.00
#
_symmetry.space_group_name_H-M   'P 1'
#
loop_
_entity.id
_entity.type
_entity.pdbx_description
1 polymer ?
#
loop_
_entity_poly.entity_id
_entity_poly.type
_entity_poly.pdbx_seq_one_letter_code
_entity_poly.pdbx_strand_id
1 'polypeptide(L)'
;MGKGGRLHKGFCRNTYRKCRHINRQIAQIVSKGIVEISIEYNVSVIAFEYLKNWKPKGGKKKSNLKQRFHGWLKSIIRELTEMKWIESGGKICDVVARGTSSNAYDGSGTVWRDRKNYALATFSNGKRYNADLSASYNIAARAIQELTRRNDSENRSSKSSTRLPRSRAVLCDLWVTSNDSIGHPHLKQS
;
A
#
# COMPACT_ATOMS: atom_id res chain seq x y z
N MET A 1 46.79 7.60 1.77
CA MET A 1 45.35 7.51 1.44
C MET A 1 45.22 7.19 -0.05
N GLY A 2 44.66 6.03 -0.40
CA GLY A 2 44.68 5.52 -1.78
C GLY A 2 43.95 6.43 -2.78
N LYS A 3 44.66 6.86 -3.83
CA LYS A 3 44.14 7.66 -4.94
C LYS A 3 42.99 6.89 -5.62
N GLY A 4 41.87 7.56 -5.87
CA GLY A 4 40.69 6.98 -6.51
C GLY A 4 40.96 6.56 -7.95
N GLY A 5 41.44 5.33 -8.14
CA GLY A 5 41.64 4.71 -9.44
C GLY A 5 40.32 4.31 -10.09
N ARG A 6 40.31 4.29 -11.43
CA ARG A 6 39.18 3.80 -12.24
C ARG A 6 39.03 2.29 -12.00
N LEU A 7 37.86 1.83 -11.57
CA LEU A 7 37.59 0.39 -11.41
C LEU A 7 37.74 -0.33 -12.77
N HIS A 8 38.36 -1.51 -12.77
CA HIS A 8 38.50 -2.30 -14.00
C HIS A 8 37.12 -2.79 -14.50
N LYS A 9 36.98 -2.96 -15.83
CA LYS A 9 35.76 -3.48 -16.45
C LYS A 9 35.44 -4.86 -15.87
N GLY A 10 34.26 -5.01 -15.26
CA GLY A 10 33.83 -6.28 -14.67
C GLY A 10 34.13 -6.43 -13.17
N PHE A 11 34.68 -5.41 -12.50
CA PHE A 11 34.85 -5.40 -11.05
C PHE A 11 33.56 -5.82 -10.33
N CYS A 12 33.65 -6.89 -9.52
CA CYS A 12 32.54 -7.49 -8.78
C CYS A 12 31.33 -7.97 -9.61
N ARG A 13 31.45 -8.16 -10.93
CA ARG A 13 30.32 -8.56 -11.80
C ARG A 13 29.58 -9.81 -11.30
N ASN A 14 30.32 -10.84 -10.87
CA ASN A 14 29.74 -12.09 -10.37
C ASN A 14 28.94 -11.88 -9.07
N THR A 15 29.45 -11.05 -8.15
CA THR A 15 28.76 -10.70 -6.90
C THR A 15 27.46 -9.95 -7.19
N TYR A 16 27.50 -8.92 -8.04
CA TYR A 16 26.29 -8.19 -8.44
C TYR A 16 25.28 -9.10 -9.13
N ARG A 17 25.74 -10.02 -9.99
CA ARG A 17 24.88 -11.03 -10.60
C ARG A 17 24.22 -11.89 -9.53
N LYS A 18 24.97 -12.42 -8.56
CA LYS A 18 24.43 -13.23 -7.45
C LYS A 18 23.38 -12.46 -6.63
N CYS A 19 23.69 -11.23 -6.22
CA CYS A 19 22.74 -10.36 -5.50
C CYS A 19 21.45 -10.13 -6.29
N ARG A 20 21.55 -9.89 -7.61
CA ARG A 20 20.37 -9.73 -8.47
C ARG A 20 19.50 -10.99 -8.51
N HIS A 21 20.11 -12.19 -8.55
CA HIS A 21 19.37 -13.45 -8.54
C HIS A 21 18.66 -13.67 -7.21
N ILE A 22 19.35 -13.44 -6.09
CA ILE A 22 18.76 -13.53 -4.74
C ILE A 22 17.57 -12.56 -4.61
N ASN A 23 17.75 -11.30 -5.00
CA ASN A 23 16.68 -10.31 -4.99
C ASN A 23 15.48 -10.74 -5.83
N ARG A 24 15.72 -11.31 -7.02
CA ARG A 24 14.65 -11.83 -7.87
C ARG A 24 13.93 -13.02 -7.21
N GLN A 25 14.66 -13.94 -6.58
CA GLN A 25 14.06 -15.06 -5.86
C GLN A 25 13.20 -14.59 -4.68
N ILE A 26 13.69 -13.64 -3.87
CA ILE A 26 12.90 -13.03 -2.79
C ILE A 26 11.60 -12.44 -3.34
N ALA A 27 11.68 -11.68 -4.43
CA ALA A 27 10.50 -11.10 -5.05
C ALA A 27 9.50 -12.16 -5.55
N GLN A 28 10.00 -13.28 -6.12
CA GLN A 28 9.16 -14.40 -6.54
C GLN A 28 8.45 -15.07 -5.36
N ILE A 29 9.17 -15.34 -4.27
CA ILE A 29 8.62 -15.97 -3.06
C ILE A 29 7.55 -15.07 -2.44
N VAL A 30 7.85 -13.78 -2.24
CA VAL A 30 6.90 -12.84 -1.62
C VAL A 30 5.66 -12.65 -2.49
N SER A 31 5.83 -12.43 -3.80
CA SER A 31 4.68 -12.25 -4.70
C SER A 31 3.80 -13.50 -4.80
N LYS A 32 4.41 -14.70 -4.77
CA LYS A 32 3.68 -15.96 -4.72
C LYS A 32 2.86 -16.07 -3.42
N GLY A 33 3.47 -15.84 -2.27
CA GLY A 33 2.78 -15.91 -0.97
C GLY A 33 1.61 -14.92 -0.86
N ILE A 34 1.74 -13.71 -1.41
CA ILE A 34 0.63 -12.75 -1.46
C ILE A 34 -0.55 -13.31 -2.27
N VAL A 35 -0.27 -13.94 -3.42
CA VAL A 35 -1.32 -14.54 -4.28
C VAL A 35 -1.94 -15.76 -3.60
N GLU A 36 -1.15 -16.65 -3.00
CA GLU A 36 -1.65 -17.83 -2.30
C GLU A 36 -2.61 -17.46 -1.17
N ILE A 37 -2.24 -16.48 -0.33
CA ILE A 37 -3.12 -15.94 0.72
C ILE A 37 -4.39 -15.35 0.11
N SER A 38 -4.28 -14.65 -1.03
CA SER A 38 -5.44 -14.03 -1.69
C SER A 38 -6.42 -15.07 -2.23
N ILE A 39 -5.91 -16.20 -2.74
CA ILE A 39 -6.71 -17.35 -3.17
C ILE A 39 -7.39 -17.99 -1.95
N GLU A 40 -6.62 -18.27 -0.90
CA GLU A 40 -7.10 -18.92 0.34
C GLU A 40 -8.29 -18.16 0.96
N TYR A 41 -8.20 -16.83 1.01
CA TYR A 41 -9.26 -15.98 1.56
C TYR A 41 -10.29 -15.51 0.52
N ASN A 42 -10.31 -16.11 -0.68
CA ASN A 42 -11.25 -15.80 -1.77
C ASN A 42 -11.35 -14.28 -2.07
N VAL A 43 -10.20 -13.61 -2.07
CA VAL A 43 -10.10 -12.18 -2.34
C VAL A 43 -10.35 -11.93 -3.83
N SER A 44 -11.12 -10.90 -4.18
CA SER A 44 -11.32 -10.51 -5.59
C SER A 44 -10.31 -9.47 -6.08
N VAL A 45 -9.81 -8.61 -5.18
CA VAL A 45 -8.93 -7.49 -5.52
C VAL A 45 -7.79 -7.38 -4.52
N ILE A 46 -6.56 -7.29 -5.01
CA ILE A 46 -5.38 -6.95 -4.19
C ILE A 46 -5.07 -5.47 -4.37
N ALA A 47 -4.98 -4.75 -3.25
CA ALA A 47 -4.68 -3.32 -3.25
C ALA A 47 -3.21 -3.05 -2.91
N PHE A 48 -2.57 -2.17 -3.68
CA PHE A 48 -1.21 -1.68 -3.42
C PHE A 48 -1.18 -0.16 -3.31
N GLU A 49 -0.20 0.35 -2.57
CA GLU A 49 0.16 1.76 -2.69
C GLU A 49 0.87 2.04 -4.02
N TYR A 50 0.49 3.14 -4.66
CA TYR A 50 1.17 3.64 -5.84
C TYR A 50 2.50 4.31 -5.47
N LEU A 51 3.58 3.53 -5.52
CA LEU A 51 4.94 3.96 -5.14
C LEU A 51 5.90 4.16 -6.33
N LYS A 52 5.41 4.17 -7.58
CA LYS A 52 6.25 4.25 -8.79
C LYS A 52 7.19 5.46 -8.78
N ASN A 53 6.69 6.62 -8.33
CA ASN A 53 7.46 7.86 -8.27
C ASN A 53 8.07 8.14 -6.89
N TRP A 54 7.98 7.19 -5.95
CA TRP A 54 8.49 7.37 -4.61
C TRP A 54 10.02 7.33 -4.59
N LYS A 55 10.62 8.34 -3.95
CA LYS A 55 12.07 8.44 -3.71
C LYS A 55 12.34 8.63 -2.21
N PRO A 56 13.38 8.01 -1.67
CA PRO A 56 13.75 8.20 -0.27
C PRO A 56 14.19 9.64 -0.02
N LYS A 57 13.48 10.34 0.87
CA LYS A 57 13.81 11.72 1.28
C LYS A 57 14.91 11.77 2.34
N GLY A 58 15.04 10.72 3.15
CA GLY A 58 16.02 10.64 4.23
C GLY A 58 17.38 10.09 3.82
N GLY A 59 18.39 10.36 4.65
CA GLY A 59 19.74 9.79 4.56
C GLY A 59 20.74 10.62 3.74
N LYS A 60 21.99 10.69 4.23
CA LYS A 60 23.12 11.33 3.54
C LYS A 60 23.47 10.58 2.25
N LYS A 61 24.12 11.26 1.30
CA LYS A 61 24.66 10.63 0.07
C LYS A 61 25.57 9.45 0.48
N LYS A 62 25.40 8.29 -0.18
CA LYS A 62 26.11 7.02 0.13
C LYS A 62 25.81 6.38 1.50
N SER A 63 24.86 6.89 2.28
CA SER A 63 24.48 6.27 3.56
C SER A 63 23.89 4.87 3.40
N ASN A 64 24.05 4.03 4.43
CA ASN A 64 23.44 2.69 4.47
C ASN A 64 21.93 2.74 4.25
N LEU A 65 21.23 3.73 4.83
CA LEU A 65 19.79 3.93 4.62
C LEU A 65 19.42 4.10 3.14
N LYS A 66 20.17 4.93 2.40
CA LYS A 66 19.94 5.10 0.96
C LYS A 66 20.24 3.83 0.16
N GLN A 67 21.28 3.08 0.55
CA GLN A 67 21.59 1.79 -0.08
C GLN A 67 20.46 0.77 0.15
N ARG A 68 19.91 0.68 1.37
CA ARG A 68 18.75 -0.16 1.69
C ARG A 68 17.53 0.21 0.84
N PHE A 69 17.22 1.49 0.71
CA PHE A 69 16.11 1.94 -0.13
C PHE A 69 16.30 1.64 -1.62
N HIS A 70 17.55 1.65 -2.11
CA HIS A 70 17.85 1.25 -3.49
C HIS A 70 17.65 -0.25 -3.72
N GLY A 71 17.96 -1.07 -2.71
CA GLY A 71 17.72 -2.52 -2.75
C GLY A 71 16.28 -2.94 -2.45
N TRP A 72 15.39 -2.01 -2.11
CA TRP A 72 14.01 -2.33 -1.75
C TRP A 72 13.21 -2.77 -2.98
N LEU A 73 12.72 -4.01 -2.94
CA LEU A 73 12.09 -4.72 -4.06
C LEU A 73 10.63 -4.34 -4.34
N LYS A 74 10.17 -3.17 -3.89
CA LYS A 74 8.75 -2.77 -3.96
C LYS A 74 8.14 -2.90 -5.36
N SER A 75 8.86 -2.47 -6.40
CA SER A 75 8.35 -2.44 -7.77
C SER A 75 8.22 -3.85 -8.35
N ILE A 76 9.26 -4.68 -8.19
CA ILE A 76 9.26 -6.04 -8.72
C ILE A 76 8.29 -6.96 -7.96
N ILE A 77 8.08 -6.73 -6.66
CA ILE A 77 7.05 -7.47 -5.89
C ILE A 77 5.67 -7.15 -6.47
N ARG A 78 5.31 -5.87 -6.62
CA ARG A 78 4.00 -5.47 -7.17
C ARG A 78 3.79 -5.94 -8.62
N GLU A 79 4.83 -5.89 -9.46
CA GLU A 79 4.77 -6.39 -10.85
C GLU A 79 4.56 -7.91 -10.91
N LEU A 80 5.36 -8.68 -10.15
CA LEU A 80 5.23 -10.13 -10.10
C LEU A 80 3.90 -10.57 -9.48
N THR A 81 3.39 -9.84 -8.48
CA THR A 81 2.07 -10.11 -7.89
C THR A 81 0.97 -9.84 -8.90
N GLU A 82 1.00 -8.73 -9.64
CA GLU A 82 0.02 -8.44 -10.69
C GLU A 82 -0.04 -9.55 -11.74
N MET A 83 1.12 -9.94 -12.30
CA MET A 83 1.15 -10.99 -13.33
C MET A 83 0.54 -12.30 -12.82
N LYS A 84 0.93 -12.75 -11.62
CA LYS A 84 0.38 -13.98 -11.03
C LYS A 84 -1.11 -13.87 -10.71
N TRP A 85 -1.55 -12.71 -10.23
CA TRP A 85 -2.92 -12.50 -9.78
C TRP A 85 -3.89 -12.38 -10.94
N ILE A 86 -3.50 -11.68 -12.01
CA ILE A 86 -4.29 -11.62 -13.26
C ILE A 86 -4.45 -13.01 -13.86
N GLU A 87 -3.38 -13.83 -13.87
CA GLU A 87 -3.46 -15.22 -14.33
C GLU A 87 -4.48 -16.05 -13.52
N SER A 88 -4.64 -15.73 -12.24
CA SER A 88 -5.63 -16.35 -11.36
C SER A 88 -7.03 -15.72 -11.45
N GLY A 89 -7.26 -14.82 -12.42
CA GLY A 89 -8.54 -14.12 -12.63
C GLY A 89 -8.80 -12.93 -11.70
N GLY A 90 -7.83 -12.55 -10.88
CA GLY A 90 -7.94 -11.45 -9.92
C GLY A 90 -7.63 -10.07 -10.51
N LYS A 91 -7.95 -9.02 -9.76
CA LYS A 91 -7.68 -7.61 -10.14
C LYS A 91 -6.72 -6.93 -9.17
N ILE A 92 -5.93 -5.98 -9.68
CA ILE A 92 -5.09 -5.09 -8.87
C ILE A 92 -5.73 -3.70 -8.77
N CYS A 93 -5.64 -3.08 -7.59
CA CYS A 93 -6.03 -1.69 -7.37
C CYS A 93 -4.85 -0.90 -6.77
N ASP A 94 -4.32 0.09 -7.49
CA ASP A 94 -3.30 0.99 -6.97
C ASP A 94 -3.96 2.23 -6.33
N VAL A 95 -3.62 2.53 -5.08
CA VAL A 95 -4.16 3.68 -4.32
C VAL A 95 -3.08 4.69 -3.97
N VAL A 96 -3.47 5.93 -3.69
CA VAL A 96 -2.53 6.98 -3.28
C VAL A 96 -1.91 6.63 -1.92
N ALA A 97 -0.58 6.58 -1.85
CA ALA A 97 0.18 6.24 -0.63
C ALA A 97 0.15 7.34 0.46
N ARG A 98 -0.15 8.59 0.10
CA ARG A 98 -0.11 9.69 1.07
C ARG A 98 -1.20 9.51 2.12
N GLY A 99 -0.82 9.45 3.39
CA GLY A 99 -1.78 9.42 4.50
C GLY A 99 -2.17 8.02 4.99
N THR A 100 -1.87 6.97 4.23
CA THR A 100 -2.21 5.58 4.59
C THR A 100 -1.56 5.15 5.90
N SER A 101 -0.28 5.46 6.08
CA SER A 101 0.50 5.08 7.25
C SER A 101 0.63 6.17 8.32
N SER A 102 0.13 7.39 8.06
CA SER A 102 0.18 8.51 9.01
C SER A 102 -1.16 8.75 9.71
N ASN A 103 -2.25 8.17 9.19
CA ASN A 103 -3.58 8.32 9.74
C ASN A 103 -4.02 7.03 10.41
N ALA A 104 -4.65 7.14 11.57
CA ALA A 104 -5.23 6.02 12.28
C ALA A 104 -6.41 5.45 11.48
N TYR A 105 -6.50 4.12 11.40
CA TYR A 105 -7.56 3.47 10.62
C TYR A 105 -8.96 3.72 11.17
N ASP A 106 -9.05 4.01 12.47
CA ASP A 106 -10.30 4.27 13.20
C ASP A 106 -10.74 5.75 13.14
N GLY A 107 -10.07 6.58 12.34
CA GLY A 107 -10.42 7.99 12.17
C GLY A 107 -9.98 8.89 13.30
N SER A 108 -9.31 8.35 14.32
CA SER A 108 -8.89 9.13 15.50
C SER A 108 -7.85 10.21 15.22
N GLY A 109 -7.22 10.22 14.04
CA GLY A 109 -6.31 11.27 13.59
C GLY A 109 -4.93 10.76 13.20
N THR A 110 -3.89 11.42 13.66
CA THR A 110 -2.50 11.09 13.28
C THR A 110 -1.96 9.95 14.15
N VAL A 111 -1.02 9.18 13.61
CA VAL A 111 -0.29 8.12 14.31
C VAL A 111 1.16 8.53 14.61
N TRP A 112 1.66 8.18 15.79
CA TRP A 112 3.06 8.34 16.17
C TRP A 112 3.72 6.98 16.31
N ARG A 113 4.76 6.72 15.51
CA ARG A 113 5.52 5.46 15.54
C ARG A 113 6.39 5.39 16.81
N ASP A 114 6.41 4.23 17.45
CA ASP A 114 7.29 3.96 18.58
C ASP A 114 8.75 3.94 18.12
N ARG A 115 9.61 4.69 18.80
CA ARG A 115 11.03 4.86 18.41
C ARG A 115 11.86 3.60 18.64
N LYS A 116 11.46 2.74 19.57
CA LYS A 116 12.12 1.45 19.88
C LYS A 116 11.56 0.33 19.02
N ASN A 117 10.25 0.37 18.71
CA ASN A 117 9.59 -0.62 17.87
C ASN A 117 8.71 0.03 16.80
N TYR A 118 9.28 0.23 15.60
CA TYR A 118 8.58 0.87 14.48
C TYR A 118 7.33 0.12 13.97
N ALA A 119 7.14 -1.14 14.35
CA ALA A 119 5.91 -1.87 14.04
C ALA A 119 4.72 -1.39 14.88
N LEU A 120 4.95 -0.72 16.01
CA LEU A 120 3.91 -0.16 16.87
C LEU A 120 3.74 1.34 16.62
N ALA A 121 2.49 1.80 16.73
CA ALA A 121 2.15 3.21 16.76
C ALA A 121 1.09 3.49 17.83
N THR A 122 1.11 4.73 18.34
CA THR A 122 0.07 5.28 19.20
C THR A 122 -0.80 6.22 18.36
N PHE A 123 -2.11 6.11 18.50
CA PHE A 123 -3.08 6.97 17.84
C PHE A 123 -3.38 8.20 18.70
N SER A 124 -4.13 9.18 18.16
CA SER A 124 -4.41 10.43 18.90
C SER A 124 -5.34 10.22 20.09
N ASN A 125 -6.10 9.13 20.10
CA ASN A 125 -6.92 8.68 21.23
C ASN A 125 -6.13 7.83 22.26
N GLY A 126 -4.81 7.70 22.13
CA GLY A 126 -3.96 6.92 23.04
C GLY A 126 -3.91 5.41 22.75
N LYS A 127 -4.71 4.89 21.81
CA LYS A 127 -4.68 3.48 21.41
C LYS A 127 -3.32 3.11 20.82
N ARG A 128 -2.75 2.00 21.28
CA ARG A 128 -1.54 1.41 20.68
C ARG A 128 -1.93 0.30 19.70
N TYR A 129 -1.36 0.31 18.51
CA TYR A 129 -1.72 -0.62 17.45
C TYR A 129 -0.55 -0.95 16.53
N ASN A 130 -0.66 -2.05 15.78
CA ASN A 130 0.31 -2.37 14.73
C ASN A 130 0.14 -1.39 13.57
N ALA A 131 1.23 -0.71 13.22
CA ALA A 131 1.18 0.42 12.33
C ALA A 131 1.13 0.02 10.85
N ASP A 132 1.63 -1.18 10.50
CA ASP A 132 1.55 -1.71 9.14
C ASP A 132 0.16 -2.32 8.88
N LEU A 133 -0.46 -2.90 9.91
CA LEU A 133 -1.86 -3.35 9.87
C LEU A 133 -2.82 -2.16 9.73
N SER A 134 -2.62 -1.10 10.52
CA SER A 134 -3.39 0.16 10.36
C SER A 134 -3.27 0.72 8.95
N ALA A 135 -2.06 0.72 8.37
CA ALA A 135 -1.85 1.21 7.01
C ALA A 135 -2.53 0.31 5.97
N SER A 136 -2.48 -1.01 6.15
CA SER A 136 -3.12 -2.00 5.27
C SER A 136 -4.64 -1.81 5.24
N TYR A 137 -5.27 -1.54 6.39
CA TYR A 137 -6.69 -1.20 6.44
C TYR A 137 -7.04 0.07 5.67
N ASN A 138 -6.21 1.11 5.77
CA ASN A 138 -6.43 2.35 5.02
C ASN A 138 -6.24 2.18 3.51
N ILE A 139 -5.29 1.33 3.10
CA ILE A 139 -5.09 0.96 1.69
C ILE A 139 -6.34 0.25 1.16
N ALA A 140 -6.84 -0.75 1.89
CA ALA A 140 -8.05 -1.48 1.53
C ALA A 140 -9.28 -0.55 1.47
N ALA A 141 -9.43 0.35 2.45
CA ALA A 141 -10.54 1.30 2.49
C ALA A 141 -10.59 2.19 1.24
N ARG A 142 -9.43 2.69 0.80
CA ARG A 142 -9.31 3.50 -0.41
C ARG A 142 -9.60 2.70 -1.67
N ALA A 143 -9.15 1.44 -1.73
CA ALA A 143 -9.41 0.58 -2.87
C ALA A 143 -10.92 0.31 -3.03
N ILE A 144 -11.61 -0.01 -1.93
CA ILE A 144 -13.07 -0.19 -1.92
C ILE A 144 -13.76 1.10 -2.41
N GLN A 145 -13.40 2.26 -1.86
CA GLN A 145 -13.99 3.53 -2.27
C GLN A 145 -13.80 3.84 -3.77
N GLU A 146 -12.60 3.57 -4.30
CA GLU A 146 -12.29 3.78 -5.73
C GLU A 146 -13.08 2.81 -6.63
N LEU A 147 -13.29 1.57 -6.19
CA LEU A 147 -14.04 0.56 -6.93
C LEU A 147 -15.56 0.84 -6.92
N THR A 148 -16.14 1.11 -5.75
CA THR A 148 -17.59 1.37 -5.61
C THR A 148 -18.01 2.61 -6.42
N ARG A 149 -17.23 3.69 -6.34
CA ARG A 149 -17.59 4.94 -7.01
C ARG A 149 -17.44 4.85 -8.54
N ARG A 150 -16.59 3.96 -9.08
CA ARG A 150 -16.52 3.74 -10.55
C ARG A 150 -17.85 3.20 -11.06
N ASN A 151 -18.42 2.24 -10.36
CA ASN A 151 -19.75 1.69 -10.66
C ASN A 151 -20.85 2.74 -10.50
N ASP A 152 -20.75 3.63 -9.51
CA ASP A 152 -21.72 4.72 -9.32
C ASP A 152 -21.63 5.80 -10.40
N SER A 153 -20.42 6.10 -10.91
CA SER A 153 -20.24 7.09 -11.98
C SER A 153 -20.74 6.63 -13.34
N GLU A 154 -20.81 5.33 -13.59
CA GLU A 154 -21.50 4.78 -14.76
C GLU A 154 -23.03 4.96 -14.65
N ASN A 155 -23.56 5.10 -13.43
CA ASN A 155 -25.01 5.18 -13.16
C ASN A 155 -25.53 6.59 -12.78
N ARG A 156 -24.65 7.59 -12.58
CA ARG A 156 -25.08 8.96 -12.22
C ARG A 156 -24.24 10.04 -12.88
N SER A 157 -24.92 10.91 -13.63
CA SER A 157 -24.38 12.23 -13.96
C SER A 157 -24.39 13.14 -12.73
N SER A 158 -23.20 13.58 -12.33
CA SER A 158 -22.92 14.86 -11.65
C SER A 158 -23.18 15.03 -10.14
N LYS A 159 -22.30 15.86 -9.55
CA LYS A 159 -22.43 16.71 -8.34
C LYS A 159 -22.60 16.04 -6.96
N SER A 160 -21.46 15.81 -6.29
CA SER A 160 -21.37 15.93 -4.83
C SER A 160 -19.95 16.37 -4.44
N SER A 161 -19.84 17.48 -3.71
CA SER A 161 -18.59 18.15 -3.33
C SER A 161 -18.23 17.95 -1.85
N THR A 162 -18.76 16.95 -1.16
CA THR A 162 -18.72 16.91 0.31
C THR A 162 -17.87 15.82 0.93
N ARG A 163 -17.30 14.88 0.16
CA ARG A 163 -16.54 13.76 0.74
C ARG A 163 -15.05 13.96 0.56
N LEU A 164 -14.33 13.80 1.68
CA LEU A 164 -12.89 13.90 1.86
C LEU A 164 -12.12 13.48 0.60
N PRO A 165 -11.01 14.17 0.24
CA PRO A 165 -10.25 13.86 -0.97
C PRO A 165 -9.97 12.36 -1.04
N ARG A 166 -10.12 11.74 -2.22
CA ARG A 166 -9.82 10.31 -2.51
C ARG A 166 -8.54 9.78 -1.83
N SER A 167 -7.59 10.68 -1.58
CA SER A 167 -6.32 10.44 -0.90
C SER A 167 -6.37 10.44 0.64
N ARG A 168 -7.55 10.44 1.29
CA ARG A 168 -7.67 10.54 2.76
C ARG A 168 -8.54 9.48 3.41
N ALA A 169 -9.26 8.65 2.66
CA ALA A 169 -10.11 7.63 3.26
C ALA A 169 -9.31 6.69 4.17
N VAL A 170 -9.92 6.36 5.30
CA VAL A 170 -9.46 5.41 6.32
C VAL A 170 -10.56 4.37 6.55
N LEU A 171 -10.26 3.29 7.27
CA LEU A 171 -11.21 2.17 7.44
C LEU A 171 -12.55 2.59 8.03
N CYS A 172 -12.57 3.48 9.04
CA CYS A 172 -13.83 3.91 9.67
C CYS A 172 -14.80 4.59 8.69
N ASP A 173 -14.30 5.21 7.62
CA ASP A 173 -15.14 5.88 6.62
C ASP A 173 -16.06 4.86 5.91
N LEU A 174 -15.59 3.61 5.75
CA LEU A 174 -16.41 2.54 5.17
C LEU A 174 -17.56 2.15 6.09
N TRP A 175 -17.34 2.11 7.41
CA TRP A 175 -18.38 1.75 8.37
C TRP A 175 -19.53 2.74 8.38
N VAL A 176 -19.22 4.04 8.26
CA VAL A 176 -20.24 5.09 8.17
C VAL A 176 -21.06 4.91 6.88
N THR A 177 -20.41 4.67 5.73
CA THR A 177 -21.13 4.49 4.47
C THR A 177 -22.01 3.24 4.41
N SER A 178 -21.61 2.15 5.07
CA SER A 178 -22.42 0.93 5.15
C SER A 178 -23.70 1.14 5.96
N ASN A 179 -23.64 1.93 7.04
CA ASN A 179 -24.81 2.21 7.85
C ASN A 179 -25.84 3.10 7.12
N ASP A 180 -25.39 4.06 6.32
CA ASP A 180 -26.28 4.88 5.49
C ASP A 180 -27.04 4.06 4.43
N SER A 181 -26.46 2.94 3.99
CA SER A 181 -27.03 2.05 2.96
C SER A 181 -28.15 1.13 3.49
N ILE A 182 -28.27 1.02 4.82
CA ILE A 182 -29.23 0.14 5.51
C ILE A 182 -30.44 0.96 6.05
N GLY A 183 -30.42 2.28 5.91
CA GLY A 183 -31.49 3.18 6.35
C GLY A 183 -32.69 3.28 5.38
N HIS A 184 -33.82 2.68 5.79
CA HIS A 184 -35.21 2.90 5.37
C HIS A 184 -35.64 2.53 3.92
N PRO A 185 -36.40 1.43 3.72
CA PRO A 185 -37.41 1.41 2.66
C PRO A 185 -38.43 2.50 2.96
N HIS A 186 -38.59 3.43 2.02
CA HIS A 186 -39.63 4.44 2.04
C HIS A 186 -41.00 3.78 2.24
N LEU A 187 -41.57 3.93 3.43
CA LEU A 187 -43.01 3.82 3.65
C LEU A 187 -43.66 4.94 2.82
N LYS A 188 -44.12 4.59 1.61
CA LYS A 188 -45.15 5.38 0.93
C LYS A 188 -46.41 5.21 1.74
N GLN A 189 -46.76 6.23 2.53
CA GLN A 189 -48.14 6.43 2.93
C GLN A 189 -48.91 6.94 1.71
N SER A 190 -49.89 6.15 1.28
CA SER A 190 -51.01 6.55 0.43
C SER A 190 -52.24 5.85 0.97
#